data_AF-A0A959P8B7-F1
#
_entry.id   AF-A0A959P8B7-F1
#
_cell.length_a   1.000
_cell.length_b   1.000
_cell.length_c   1.000
_cell.angle_alpha   90.00
_cell.angle_beta   90.00
_cell.angle_gamma   90.00
#
_symmetry.space_group_name_H-M   'P 1'
#
loop_
_entity.id
_entity.type
_entity.pdbx_description
1 polymer ?
#
loop_
_entity_poly.entity_id
_entity_poly.type
_entity_poly.pdbx_seq_one_letter_code
_entity_poly.pdbx_strand_id
1 'polypeptide(L)'
;MNKGLQTFKYILFDWLAAIGTWSVFFYYRKTYVESKLYGEVLVNMDHRFIQGLVLIPLFWLLFHAMLGAYSNVYRRSRLRELVQTFAVTLVGVT
;
A
#
# COMPACT_ATOMS: atom_id res chain seq x y z
N MET A 1 11.60 -9.40 20.70
CA MET A 1 10.75 -9.26 19.50
C MET A 1 11.37 -8.19 18.61
N ASN A 2 11.85 -8.56 17.42
CA ASN A 2 12.76 -7.72 16.65
C ASN A 2 11.98 -6.65 15.85
N LYS A 3 11.95 -5.41 16.36
CA LYS A 3 11.14 -4.30 15.81
C LYS A 3 11.51 -3.96 14.36
N GLY A 4 12.79 -4.08 14.01
CA GLY A 4 13.27 -3.85 12.64
C GLY A 4 12.71 -4.87 11.64
N LEU A 5 12.68 -6.16 12.00
CA LEU A 5 12.19 -7.22 11.10
C LEU A 5 10.69 -7.07 10.82
N GLN A 6 9.89 -6.63 11.80
CA GLN A 6 8.46 -6.39 11.59
C GLN A 6 8.20 -5.14 10.75
N THR A 7 8.97 -4.07 10.99
CA THR A 7 8.89 -2.85 10.17
C THR A 7 9.26 -3.16 8.72
N PHE A 8 10.30 -3.97 8.50
CA PHE A 8 10.68 -4.43 7.16
C PHE A 8 9.56 -5.23 6.48
N LYS A 9 8.88 -6.13 7.20
CA LYS A 9 7.73 -6.86 6.64
C LYS A 9 6.62 -5.91 6.19
N TYR A 10 6.28 -4.91 7.01
CA TYR A 10 5.27 -3.91 6.64
C TYR A 10 5.67 -3.13 5.40
N ILE A 11 6.90 -2.61 5.36
CA ILE A 11 7.44 -1.90 4.18
C ILE A 11 7.39 -2.78 2.94
N LEU A 12 7.77 -4.06 3.06
CA LEU A 12 7.75 -5.02 1.96
C LEU A 12 6.33 -5.24 1.41
N PHE A 13 5.35 -5.46 2.28
CA PHE A 13 3.96 -5.63 1.85
C PHE A 13 3.36 -4.36 1.25
N ASP A 14 3.70 -3.19 1.80
CA ASP A 14 3.26 -1.90 1.30
C ASP A 14 3.86 -1.63 -0.10
N TRP A 15 5.13 -1.98 -0.30
CA TRP A 15 5.79 -1.91 -1.59
C TRP A 15 5.18 -2.87 -2.62
N LEU A 16 4.91 -4.12 -2.23
CA LEU A 16 4.25 -5.10 -3.10
C LEU A 16 2.82 -4.67 -3.47
N ALA A 17 2.07 -4.09 -2.52
CA ALA A 17 0.75 -3.55 -2.77
C ALA A 17 0.81 -2.38 -3.77
N ALA A 18 1.74 -1.44 -3.58
CA ALA A 18 1.94 -0.31 -4.49
C ALA A 18 2.31 -0.77 -5.92
N ILE A 19 3.18 -1.77 -6.05
CA ILE A 19 3.52 -2.40 -7.34
C ILE A 19 2.27 -3.03 -7.98
N GLY A 20 1.50 -3.78 -7.20
CA GLY A 20 0.28 -4.45 -7.67
C GLY A 20 -0.77 -3.46 -8.16
N THR A 21 -1.09 -2.45 -7.35
CA THR A 21 -2.04 -1.39 -7.71
C THR A 21 -1.58 -0.65 -8.96
N TRP A 22 -0.30 -0.31 -9.09
CA TRP A 22 0.21 0.41 -10.26
C TRP A 22 0.20 -0.46 -11.52
N SER A 23 0.49 -1.76 -11.39
CA SER A 23 0.42 -2.72 -12.49
C SER A 23 -1.01 -2.84 -13.04
N VAL A 24 -1.99 -2.98 -12.14
CA VAL A 24 -3.42 -3.05 -12.52
C VAL A 24 -3.89 -1.72 -13.14
N PHE A 25 -3.49 -0.59 -12.56
CA PHE A 25 -3.83 0.73 -13.10
C PHE A 25 -3.26 0.94 -14.51
N PHE A 26 -2.01 0.55 -14.74
CA PHE A 26 -1.39 0.65 -16.06
C PHE A 26 -2.08 -0.25 -17.09
N TYR A 27 -2.40 -1.48 -16.70
CA TYR A 27 -3.17 -2.40 -17.54
C TYR A 27 -4.53 -1.80 -17.91
N TYR A 28 -5.27 -1.28 -16.92
CA TYR A 28 -6.54 -0.63 -17.16
C TYR A 28 -6.41 0.57 -18.10
N ARG A 29 -5.42 1.43 -17.88
CA ARG A 29 -5.18 2.61 -18.72
C ARG A 29 -4.87 2.23 -20.17
N LYS A 30 -3.99 1.25 -20.40
CA LYS A 30 -3.65 0.76 -21.74
C LYS A 30 -4.87 0.15 -22.44
N THR A 31 -5.60 -0.71 -21.75
CA THR A 31 -6.71 -1.48 -22.33
C THR A 31 -7.98 -0.66 -22.54
N TYR A 32 -8.29 0.31 -21.67
CA TYR A 32 -9.56 1.04 -21.74
C TYR A 32 -9.42 2.48 -22.20
N VAL A 33 -8.32 3.16 -21.90
CA VAL A 33 -8.14 4.58 -22.26
C VAL A 33 -7.42 4.68 -23.60
N GLU A 34 -6.24 4.05 -23.73
CA GLU A 34 -5.46 4.11 -24.97
C GLU A 34 -6.11 3.30 -26.10
N SER A 35 -6.72 2.15 -25.80
CA SER A 35 -7.46 1.36 -26.81
C SER A 35 -8.63 2.14 -27.44
N LYS A 36 -9.29 2.97 -26.64
CA LYS A 36 -10.45 3.77 -27.07
C LYS A 36 -10.06 5.00 -27.90
N LEU A 37 -8.83 5.48 -27.75
CA LEU A 37 -8.29 6.66 -28.45
C LEU A 37 -7.48 6.28 -29.71
N TYR A 38 -6.81 5.13 -29.73
CA TYR A 38 -5.84 4.76 -30.77
C TYR A 38 -6.09 3.39 -31.43
N GLY A 39 -7.16 2.66 -31.09
CA GLY A 39 -7.40 1.28 -31.56
C GLY A 39 -6.70 0.23 -30.69
N GLU A 40 -6.65 -1.05 -31.09
CA GLU A 40 -6.02 -2.11 -30.28
C GLU A 40 -4.52 -1.82 -30.00
N VAL A 41 -4.25 -1.21 -28.85
CA VAL A 41 -2.89 -1.00 -28.36
C VAL A 41 -2.44 -2.26 -27.64
N LEU A 42 -1.52 -3.01 -28.26
CA LEU A 42 -0.83 -4.11 -27.59
C LEU A 42 -0.22 -3.63 -26.27
N VAL A 43 -0.47 -4.38 -25.20
CA VAL A 43 0.10 -4.12 -23.87
C VAL A 43 1.58 -4.47 -23.90
N ASN A 44 2.38 -3.57 -24.46
CA ASN A 44 3.83 -3.68 -24.43
C ASN A 44 4.35 -3.13 -23.09
N MET A 45 5.30 -3.87 -22.49
CA MET A 45 6.09 -3.40 -21.36
C MET A 45 7.07 -2.32 -21.83
N ASP A 46 6.52 -1.14 -22.08
CA ASP A 46 7.26 -0.01 -22.60
C ASP A 46 8.19 0.56 -21.53
N HIS A 47 9.21 1.33 -21.94
CA HIS A 47 10.17 1.89 -20.98
C HIS A 47 9.49 2.78 -19.92
N ARG A 48 8.38 3.42 -20.30
CA ARG A 48 7.49 4.22 -19.43
C ARG A 48 6.76 3.38 -18.38
N PHE A 49 6.42 2.12 -18.70
CA PHE A 49 5.82 1.20 -17.73
C PHE A 49 6.80 0.88 -16.61
N ILE A 50 8.04 0.50 -16.98
CA ILE A 50 9.10 0.16 -16.03
C ILE A 50 9.44 1.38 -15.16
N GLN A 51 9.54 2.57 -15.76
CA GLN A 51 9.76 3.80 -15.01
C GLN A 51 8.63 4.09 -14.02
N GLY A 52 7.36 3.95 -14.42
CA GLY A 52 6.23 4.13 -13.52
C GLY A 52 6.18 3.09 -12.39
N LEU A 53 6.52 1.84 -12.71
CA LEU A 53 6.55 0.72 -11.76
C LEU A 53 7.64 0.87 -10.69
N VAL A 54 8.72 1.61 -10.96
CA VAL A 54 9.78 1.87 -9.99
C VAL A 54 9.56 3.20 -9.27
N LEU A 55 9.32 4.30 -10.00
CA LEU A 55 9.25 5.64 -9.42
C LEU A 55 8.04 5.82 -8.49
N ILE A 56 6.89 5.25 -8.83
CA ILE A 56 5.66 5.50 -8.06
C ILE A 56 5.63 4.72 -6.76
N PRO A 57 5.93 3.41 -6.71
CA PRO A 57 6.06 2.70 -5.44
C PRO A 57 7.13 3.30 -4.55
N LEU A 58 8.24 3.78 -5.12
CA LEU A 58 9.33 4.41 -4.36
C LEU A 58 8.93 5.78 -3.81
N PHE A 59 8.16 6.57 -4.57
CA PHE A 59 7.53 7.81 -4.09
C PHE A 59 6.57 7.54 -2.93
N TRP A 60 5.67 6.56 -3.05
CA TRP A 60 4.74 6.20 -1.98
C TRP A 60 5.47 5.73 -0.73
N LEU A 61 6.51 4.91 -0.89
CA LEU A 61 7.33 4.42 0.22
C LEU A 61 8.05 5.58 0.95
N LEU A 62 8.58 6.55 0.22
CA LEU A 62 9.12 7.79 0.81
C LEU A 62 8.04 8.61 1.51
N PHE A 63 6.85 8.73 0.92
CA PHE A 63 5.74 9.49 1.50
C PHE A 63 5.23 8.84 2.80
N HIS A 64 5.07 7.52 2.83
CA HIS A 64 4.73 6.76 4.04
C HIS A 64 5.83 6.87 5.10
N ALA A 65 7.11 6.92 4.70
CA ALA A 65 8.22 7.18 5.60
C ALA A 65 8.17 8.59 6.19
N MET A 66 7.89 9.62 5.38
CA MET A 66 7.74 11.02 5.83
C MET A 66 6.54 11.21 6.76
N LEU A 67 5.42 10.52 6.51
CA LEU A 67 4.25 10.51 7.38
C LEU A 67 4.46 9.76 8.70
N GLY A 68 5.64 9.16 8.91
CA GLY A 68 5.94 8.40 10.11
C GLY A 68 5.18 7.09 10.22
N ALA A 69 4.61 6.56 9.12
CA ALA A 69 3.92 5.27 9.10
C ALA A 69 4.84 4.13 9.56
N TYR A 70 6.14 4.24 9.26
CA TYR A 70 7.16 3.27 9.67
C TYR A 70 7.86 3.61 10.99
N SER A 71 7.64 4.81 11.56
CA SER A 71 8.26 5.20 12.84
C SER A 71 7.59 4.51 14.04
N ASN A 72 6.33 4.05 13.88
CA ASN A 72 5.54 3.50 14.98
C ASN A 72 4.67 2.29 14.59
N VAL A 73 5.25 1.33 13.84
CA VAL A 73 4.60 0.04 13.53
C VAL A 73 4.13 -0.71 14.80
N TYR A 74 4.77 -0.46 15.94
CA TYR A 74 4.45 -1.07 17.24
C TYR A 74 3.36 -0.39 18.07
N ARG A 75 2.79 0.73 17.63
CA ARG A 75 1.79 1.47 18.43
C ARG A 75 0.33 1.22 18.00
N ARG A 76 0.04 0.11 17.32
CA ARG A 76 -1.21 -0.61 17.59
C ARG A 76 -0.95 -1.59 18.72
N SER A 77 -0.91 -1.01 19.90
CA SER A 77 -0.76 -1.74 21.14
C SER A 77 -2.01 -2.57 21.39
N ARG A 78 -1.82 -3.72 22.05
CA ARG A 78 -2.83 -4.47 22.79
C ARG A 78 -3.74 -3.57 23.65
N LEU A 79 -3.35 -2.32 23.94
CA LEU A 79 -4.18 -1.24 24.46
C LEU A 79 -5.45 -0.93 23.64
N ARG A 80 -5.43 -1.03 22.30
CA ARG A 80 -6.63 -0.78 21.49
C ARG A 80 -7.63 -1.93 21.63
N GLU A 81 -7.13 -3.16 21.75
CA GLU A 81 -7.94 -4.31 22.14
C GLU A 81 -8.48 -4.14 23.57
N LEU A 82 -7.66 -3.71 24.53
CA LEU A 82 -8.07 -3.47 25.93
C LEU A 82 -9.14 -2.38 26.05
N VAL A 83 -9.00 -1.27 25.32
CA VAL A 83 -10.02 -0.20 25.24
C VAL A 83 -11.31 -0.71 24.60
N GLN A 84 -11.22 -1.55 23.57
CA GLN A 84 -12.38 -2.16 22.95
C GLN A 84 -13.07 -3.17 23.90
N THR A 85 -12.32 -3.99 24.62
CA THR A 85 -12.88 -4.91 25.62
C THR A 85 -13.52 -4.15 26.79
N PHE A 86 -12.87 -3.09 27.30
CA PHE A 86 -13.39 -2.23 28.37
C PHE A 86 -14.69 -1.49 27.97
N ALA A 87 -14.76 -0.99 26.73
CA ALA A 87 -15.97 -0.36 26.20
C ALA A 87 -17.12 -1.36 26.05
N VAL A 88 -16.83 -2.58 25.58
CA VAL A 88 -17.84 -3.65 25.43
C VAL A 88 -18.36 -4.12 26.79
N THR A 89 -17.52 -4.24 27.83
CA THR A 89 -17.97 -4.63 29.17
C THR A 89 -18.81 -3.54 29.86
N LEU A 90 -18.51 -2.26 29.63
CA LEU A 90 -19.31 -1.14 30.16
C LEU A 90 -20.70 -1.10 29.55
N VAL A 91 -20.78 -1.23 28.22
CA VAL A 91 -22.06 -1.23 27.49
C VAL A 91 -22.88 -2.49 27.77
N GLY A 92 -22.25 -3.63 28.04
CA GLY A 92 -22.95 -4.88 28.36
C GLY A 92 -23.47 -4.99 29.79
N VAL A 93 -23.11 -4.06 30.69
CA VAL A 93 -23.53 -4.02 32.10
C VAL A 93 -24.65 -3.00 32.36
N THR A 94 -24.86 -2.06 31.43
CA THR A 94 -25.99 -1.11 31.42
C THR A 94 -27.15 -1.63 30.59
#